data_AF-A0A1M4WWT7-F1
#
_entry.id   AF-A0A1M4WWT7-F1
#
_cell.length_a   1.000
_cell.length_b   1.000
_cell.length_c   1.000
_cell.angle_alpha   90.00
_cell.angle_beta   90.00
_cell.angle_gamma   90.00
#
_symmetry.space_group_name_H-M   'P 1'
#
loop_
_entity.id
_entity.type
_entity.pdbx_description
1 polymer ?
#
loop_
_entity_poly.entity_id
_entity_poly.type
_entity_poly.pdbx_seq_one_letter_code
_entity_poly.pdbx_strand_id
1 'polypeptide(L)'
;MENYDIYKNIAERTQGDIYIGVVGPVRTGKSTFIKRFMDILVLPYIENLPQKERIKDELPQSAAGKTIMTTEPKFVPEKAVEITINENTRFKVRLVDCVGYMVKGALGYMEEDKPRMVSTPWYDYEIPFEEAAEIGTKKVINDHSTIGLVMTTDGSITDIPRENYVAAEERVVKELKVLNKPFIIVLNTTDPQSPETINLAKELEKKYDVPVVVLNVLKMEIPDIRAILEKVLFEFPIREIAIDLPKWVDALDKSHWLKQNIMETVKENIKDLFRLRDIPKLVGGLKANENFSEVFIKKITPGEGCANVEIKTQEGLFFKILSDESGLEIQGDKELMAMMRELAYAKRQYDRVKDAFLQAEKTGVGVVPASLDDMKFEKPEIVRQGGRFAVRLKASAPSYHIFRTDITAEVSPVVGTEKQSEDFVKYLTEQFESDPEKIWESNIFGKTLSDLVKEGMQNKIGAIPENLSHKLRDTLERVVNDSGGGIIFIII
;
A
#
# COMPACT_ATOMS: atom_id res chain seq x y z
N MET A 1 13.30 -26.70 5.27
CA MET A 1 13.68 -25.28 5.51
C MET A 1 12.53 -24.47 6.11
N GLU A 2 11.26 -24.86 5.94
CA GLU A 2 10.08 -24.14 6.49
C GLU A 2 9.93 -24.23 8.02
N ASN A 3 10.42 -25.30 8.66
CA ASN A 3 10.22 -25.57 10.10
C ASN A 3 10.87 -24.56 11.07
N TYR A 4 11.80 -23.72 10.60
CA TYR A 4 12.74 -22.99 11.47
C TYR A 4 12.35 -21.52 11.68
N ASP A 5 11.52 -20.97 10.79
CA ASP A 5 11.12 -19.57 10.82
C ASP A 5 10.00 -19.32 11.84
N ILE A 6 9.19 -20.33 12.18
CA ILE A 6 8.04 -20.19 13.09
C ILE A 6 8.45 -19.67 14.47
N TYR A 7 9.49 -20.26 15.08
CA TYR A 7 9.97 -19.85 16.40
C TYR A 7 10.59 -18.44 16.41
N LYS A 8 11.23 -18.07 15.30
CA LYS A 8 11.78 -16.73 15.13
C LYS A 8 10.65 -15.71 14.97
N ASN A 9 9.68 -15.98 14.10
CA ASN A 9 8.52 -15.13 13.88
C ASN A 9 7.73 -14.92 15.18
N ILE A 10 7.46 -15.97 15.96
CA ILE A 10 6.73 -15.82 17.21
C ILE A 10 7.53 -15.03 18.26
N ALA A 11 8.85 -15.23 18.33
CA ALA A 11 9.72 -14.43 19.18
C ALA A 11 9.69 -12.95 18.77
N GLU A 12 9.88 -12.64 17.48
CA GLU A 12 9.80 -11.26 16.97
C GLU A 12 8.45 -10.62 17.27
N ARG A 13 7.36 -11.38 17.09
CA ARG A 13 6.00 -10.89 17.34
C ARG A 13 5.75 -10.57 18.82
N THR A 14 6.33 -11.38 19.69
CA THR A 14 6.16 -11.31 21.15
C THR A 14 7.31 -10.57 21.85
N GLN A 15 8.17 -9.87 21.09
CA GLN A 15 9.33 -9.12 21.60
C GLN A 15 10.31 -9.98 22.42
N GLY A 16 10.44 -11.25 22.05
CA GLY A 16 11.36 -12.21 22.66
C GLY A 16 10.77 -13.00 23.83
N ASP A 17 9.56 -12.67 24.29
CA ASP A 17 8.92 -13.35 25.41
C ASP A 17 7.58 -14.00 25.01
N ILE A 18 7.60 -15.33 24.86
CA ILE A 18 6.42 -16.13 24.55
C ILE A 18 5.67 -16.46 25.85
N TYR A 19 4.63 -15.68 26.14
CA TYR A 19 3.67 -15.95 27.21
C TYR A 19 2.40 -16.60 26.66
N ILE A 20 2.17 -17.87 27.00
CA ILE A 20 0.99 -18.63 26.58
C ILE A 20 0.05 -18.81 27.78
N GLY A 21 -1.12 -18.17 27.72
CA GLY A 21 -2.20 -18.38 28.67
C GLY A 21 -3.04 -19.59 28.28
N VAL A 22 -2.92 -20.70 29.01
CA VAL A 22 -3.72 -21.90 28.77
C VAL A 22 -5.00 -21.81 29.59
N VAL A 23 -6.13 -21.67 28.90
CA VAL A 23 -7.45 -21.37 29.48
C VAL A 23 -8.48 -22.36 28.98
N GLY A 24 -9.63 -22.45 29.65
CA GLY A 24 -10.71 -23.34 29.25
C GLY A 24 -11.28 -24.13 30.42
N PRO A 25 -12.30 -24.96 30.20
CA PRO A 25 -12.99 -25.65 31.27
C PRO A 25 -12.10 -26.57 32.11
N VAL A 26 -12.46 -26.84 33.36
CA VAL A 26 -11.77 -27.85 34.19
C VAL A 26 -11.81 -29.21 33.52
N ARG A 27 -10.83 -30.08 33.78
CA ARG A 27 -10.77 -31.46 33.24
C ARG A 27 -10.64 -31.61 31.71
N THR A 28 -10.32 -30.54 30.96
CA THR A 28 -10.04 -30.62 29.51
C THR A 28 -8.60 -31.02 29.15
N GLY A 29 -7.75 -31.25 30.16
CA GLY A 29 -6.34 -31.63 29.96
C GLY A 29 -5.35 -30.46 29.93
N LYS A 30 -5.72 -29.28 30.44
CA LYS A 30 -4.82 -28.09 30.54
C LYS A 30 -3.46 -28.39 31.17
N SER A 31 -3.44 -28.92 32.39
CA SER A 31 -2.19 -29.20 33.11
C SER A 31 -1.37 -30.30 32.42
N THR A 32 -2.03 -31.27 31.78
CA THR A 32 -1.37 -32.29 30.95
C THR A 32 -0.70 -31.67 29.73
N PHE A 33 -1.37 -30.71 29.07
CA PHE A 33 -0.82 -29.97 27.94
C PHE A 33 0.42 -29.17 28.35
N ILE A 34 0.34 -28.41 29.44
CA ILE A 34 1.46 -27.61 29.94
C ILE A 34 2.67 -28.51 30.26
N LYS A 35 2.44 -29.63 30.96
CA LYS A 35 3.49 -30.59 31.27
C LYS A 35 4.14 -31.13 30.00
N ARG A 36 3.35 -31.61 29.04
CA ARG A 36 3.86 -32.15 27.77
C ARG A 36 4.58 -31.10 26.93
N PHE A 37 4.06 -29.88 26.86
CA PHE A 37 4.70 -28.77 26.17
C PHE A 37 6.07 -28.47 26.77
N MET A 38 6.18 -28.41 28.10
CA MET A 38 7.44 -28.20 28.81
C MET A 38 8.42 -29.36 28.63
N ASP A 39 7.95 -30.61 28.70
CA ASP A 39 8.76 -31.83 28.51
C ASP A 39 9.38 -31.91 27.11
N ILE A 40 8.63 -31.49 26.08
CA ILE A 40 9.01 -31.68 24.68
C ILE A 40 9.76 -30.47 24.12
N LEU A 41 9.32 -29.24 24.43
CA LEU A 41 9.87 -28.02 23.83
C LEU A 41 10.89 -27.30 24.71
N VAL A 42 10.78 -27.39 26.04
CA VAL A 42 11.58 -26.55 26.95
C VAL A 42 12.70 -27.35 27.61
N LEU A 43 12.36 -28.43 28.32
CA LEU A 43 13.31 -29.23 29.09
C LEU A 43 14.48 -29.83 28.28
N PRO A 44 14.35 -30.20 26.99
CA PRO A 44 15.48 -30.69 26.20
C PRO A 44 16.54 -29.64 25.92
N TYR A 45 16.17 -28.35 25.93
CA TYR A 45 17.06 -27.23 25.58
C TYR A 45 17.68 -26.53 26.81
N ILE A 46 17.45 -27.06 28.01
CA ILE A 46 18.08 -26.58 29.25
C ILE A 46 19.32 -27.42 29.55
N GLU A 47 20.50 -26.81 29.44
CA GLU A 47 21.79 -27.45 29.75
C GLU A 47 22.04 -27.57 31.27
N ASN A 48 21.56 -26.59 32.06
CA ASN A 48 21.76 -26.54 33.50
C ASN A 48 20.87 -27.58 34.22
N LEU A 49 21.48 -28.67 34.69
CA LEU A 49 20.79 -29.77 35.38
C LEU A 49 20.00 -29.32 36.64
N PRO A 50 20.58 -28.55 37.59
CA PRO A 50 19.83 -28.00 38.72
C PRO A 50 18.60 -27.17 38.32
N GLN A 51 18.72 -26.33 37.30
CA GLN A 51 17.61 -25.54 36.78
C GLN A 51 16.53 -26.42 36.16
N LYS A 52 16.94 -27.47 35.44
CA LYS A 52 16.04 -28.45 34.82
C LYS A 52 15.26 -29.26 35.85
N GLU A 53 15.89 -29.68 36.94
CA GLU A 53 15.23 -30.36 38.05
C GLU A 53 14.23 -29.44 38.76
N ARG A 54 14.62 -28.20 39.07
CA ARG A 54 13.71 -27.20 39.64
C ARG A 54 12.45 -26.99 38.78
N ILE A 55 12.62 -26.84 37.47
CA ILE A 55 11.48 -26.63 36.56
C ILE A 55 10.58 -27.86 36.53
N LYS A 56 11.15 -29.07 36.55
CA LYS A 56 10.37 -30.32 36.64
C LYS A 56 9.52 -30.38 37.91
N ASP A 57 10.06 -29.91 39.03
CA ASP A 57 9.32 -29.83 40.30
C ASP A 57 8.23 -28.74 40.28
N GLU A 58 8.41 -27.68 39.47
CA GLU A 58 7.42 -26.62 39.27
C GLU A 58 6.25 -27.05 38.36
N LEU A 59 6.40 -28.10 37.54
CA LEU A 59 5.36 -28.59 36.63
C LEU A 59 4.13 -29.09 37.39
N PRO A 60 2.92 -28.90 36.83
CA PRO A 60 1.71 -29.37 37.49
C PRO A 60 1.65 -30.90 37.53
N GLN A 61 1.25 -31.46 38.68
CA GLN A 61 1.02 -32.89 38.81
C GLN A 61 -0.26 -33.29 38.08
N SER A 62 -0.11 -34.06 37.00
CA SER A 62 -1.25 -34.58 36.23
C SER A 62 -1.84 -35.81 36.95
N ALA A 63 -3.04 -35.68 37.53
CA ALA A 63 -3.76 -36.79 38.18
C ALA A 63 -4.98 -37.24 37.36
N ALA A 64 -5.10 -38.55 37.14
CA ALA A 64 -6.27 -39.19 36.56
C ALA A 64 -7.34 -39.41 37.64
N GLY A 65 -8.18 -38.39 37.90
CA GLY A 65 -9.29 -38.49 38.86
C GLY A 65 -10.24 -37.28 38.80
N LYS A 66 -11.47 -37.37 39.32
CA LYS A 66 -12.51 -36.32 39.19
C LYS A 66 -12.23 -35.02 39.97
N THR A 67 -11.21 -35.02 40.85
CA THR A 67 -10.86 -33.90 41.74
C THR A 67 -10.06 -32.81 41.03
N ILE A 68 -10.44 -31.55 41.23
CA ILE A 68 -9.72 -30.37 40.73
C ILE A 68 -8.47 -30.13 41.59
N MET A 69 -7.29 -30.09 40.95
CA MET A 69 -6.00 -29.84 41.62
C MET A 69 -5.53 -28.39 41.49
N THR A 70 -5.80 -27.74 40.35
CA THR A 70 -5.39 -26.35 40.10
C THR A 70 -6.40 -25.41 40.74
N THR A 71 -6.05 -24.86 41.89
CA THR A 71 -6.89 -23.94 42.65
C THR A 71 -6.55 -22.46 42.43
N GLU A 72 -5.37 -22.17 41.90
CA GLU A 72 -4.89 -20.80 41.63
C GLU A 72 -4.13 -20.75 40.29
N PRO A 73 -4.13 -19.60 39.60
CA PRO A 73 -3.32 -19.41 38.40
C PRO A 73 -1.84 -19.57 38.72
N LYS A 74 -1.15 -20.51 38.06
CA LYS A 74 0.28 -20.75 38.29
C LYS A 74 1.07 -20.46 37.02
N PHE A 75 2.09 -19.61 37.17
CA PHE A 75 3.11 -19.44 36.15
C PHE A 75 4.06 -20.63 36.15
N VAL A 76 4.22 -21.27 35.00
CA VAL A 76 5.05 -22.46 34.83
C VAL A 76 5.95 -22.23 33.62
N PRO A 77 7.27 -22.05 33.82
CA PRO A 77 8.00 -21.94 35.09
C PRO A 77 7.79 -20.58 35.80
N GLU A 78 8.17 -20.49 37.08
CA GLU A 78 8.01 -19.27 37.89
C GLU A 78 8.74 -18.07 37.25
N LYS A 79 9.95 -18.30 36.74
CA LYS A 79 10.71 -17.32 35.94
C LYS A 79 10.77 -17.79 34.50
N ALA A 80 10.54 -16.88 33.55
CA ALA A 80 10.62 -17.19 32.14
C ALA A 80 12.00 -17.77 31.80
N VAL A 81 12.02 -18.89 31.09
CA VAL A 81 13.25 -19.62 30.77
C VAL A 81 13.64 -19.27 29.34
N GLU A 82 14.86 -18.76 29.17
CA GLU A 82 15.45 -18.56 27.86
C GLU A 82 15.79 -19.93 27.25
N ILE A 83 15.23 -20.19 26.08
CA ILE A 83 15.62 -21.34 25.26
C ILE A 83 16.31 -20.85 24.00
N THR A 84 17.42 -21.50 23.70
CA THR A 84 18.16 -21.31 22.45
C THR A 84 17.91 -22.53 21.61
N ILE A 85 17.07 -22.40 20.58
CA ILE A 85 16.84 -23.52 19.65
C ILE A 85 18.05 -23.66 18.72
N ASN A 86 18.65 -22.54 18.25
CA ASN A 86 19.82 -22.44 17.36
C ASN A 86 20.61 -21.12 17.62
N GLU A 87 21.76 -20.91 16.93
CA GLU A 87 22.66 -19.74 17.09
C GLU A 87 21.96 -18.36 17.02
N ASN A 88 20.88 -18.22 16.24
CA ASN A 88 20.23 -16.93 15.95
C ASN A 88 18.81 -16.78 16.52
N THR A 89 18.25 -17.78 17.20
CA THR A 89 16.88 -17.73 17.73
C THR A 89 16.87 -18.00 19.22
N ARG A 90 16.71 -16.91 20.00
CA ARG A 90 16.60 -16.93 21.45
C ARG A 90 15.27 -16.30 21.86
N PHE A 91 14.55 -16.97 22.74
CA PHE A 91 13.32 -16.44 23.30
C PHE A 91 13.07 -17.04 24.67
N LYS A 92 12.31 -16.33 25.49
CA LYS A 92 11.88 -16.80 26.79
C LYS A 92 10.49 -17.40 26.68
N VAL A 93 10.28 -18.52 27.34
CA VAL A 93 8.97 -19.18 27.39
C VAL A 93 8.45 -19.17 28.80
N ARG A 94 7.17 -18.84 28.93
CA ARG A 94 6.42 -18.99 30.19
C ARG A 94 4.96 -19.31 29.88
N LEU A 95 4.43 -20.35 30.50
CA LEU A 95 3.03 -20.71 30.40
C LEU A 95 2.30 -20.27 31.67
N VAL A 96 1.02 -20.00 31.52
CA VAL A 96 0.12 -19.80 32.65
C VAL A 96 -0.91 -20.91 32.65
N ASP A 97 -0.92 -21.73 33.70
CA ASP A 97 -2.06 -22.62 33.98
C ASP A 97 -3.15 -21.78 34.64
N CYS A 98 -4.16 -21.37 33.87
CA CYS A 98 -5.30 -20.64 34.41
C CYS A 98 -6.27 -21.61 35.09
N VAL A 99 -6.96 -21.14 36.13
CA VAL A 99 -7.98 -21.96 36.78
C VAL A 99 -9.09 -22.25 35.78
N GLY A 100 -9.51 -23.51 35.71
CA GLY A 100 -10.49 -23.91 34.72
C GLY A 100 -11.87 -23.36 35.03
N TYR A 101 -12.63 -23.03 33.99
CA TYR A 101 -14.05 -22.73 34.14
C TYR A 101 -14.80 -23.99 34.58
N MET A 102 -15.68 -23.81 35.56
CA MET A 102 -16.41 -24.92 36.16
C MET A 102 -17.38 -25.57 35.17
N VAL A 103 -17.50 -26.89 35.24
CA VAL A 103 -18.43 -27.68 34.43
C VAL A 103 -19.24 -28.62 35.32
N LYS A 104 -20.48 -28.89 34.90
CA LYS A 104 -21.35 -29.84 35.60
C LYS A 104 -20.69 -31.23 35.61
N GLY A 105 -20.53 -31.82 36.80
CA GLY A 105 -19.95 -33.16 36.98
C GLY A 105 -18.46 -33.22 37.38
N ALA A 106 -17.76 -32.09 37.51
CA ALA A 106 -16.46 -32.05 38.18
C ALA A 106 -16.63 -32.16 39.71
N LEU A 107 -15.71 -32.82 40.43
CA LEU A 107 -15.75 -32.95 41.90
C LEU A 107 -14.66 -32.07 42.55
N GLY A 108 -14.93 -31.50 43.72
CA GLY A 108 -13.93 -30.76 44.53
C GLY A 108 -14.17 -29.26 44.77
N TYR A 109 -15.35 -28.72 44.43
CA TYR A 109 -15.74 -27.32 44.67
C TYR A 109 -16.76 -27.14 45.80
N MET A 110 -17.41 -28.22 46.24
CA MET A 110 -18.29 -28.23 47.40
C MET A 110 -17.61 -29.00 48.55
N GLU A 111 -17.55 -28.38 49.71
CA GLU A 111 -17.13 -28.98 50.97
C GLU A 111 -18.36 -28.96 51.88
N GLU A 112 -18.89 -30.13 52.25
CA GLU A 112 -20.13 -30.27 53.05
C GLU A 112 -21.35 -29.48 52.50
N ASP A 113 -21.61 -29.56 51.19
CA ASP A 113 -22.68 -28.82 50.48
C ASP A 113 -22.59 -27.28 50.54
N LYS A 114 -21.43 -26.75 50.93
CA LYS A 114 -21.11 -25.31 50.84
C LYS A 114 -20.01 -25.06 49.81
N PRO A 115 -20.03 -23.90 49.13
CA PRO A 115 -18.93 -23.50 48.25
C PRO A 115 -17.64 -23.46 49.04
N ARG A 116 -16.60 -24.14 48.55
CA ARG A 116 -15.26 -24.08 49.14
C ARG A 116 -14.79 -22.63 49.13
N MET A 117 -14.39 -22.11 50.28
CA MET A 117 -13.87 -20.73 50.40
C MET A 117 -12.35 -20.74 50.27
N VAL A 118 -11.79 -19.73 49.62
CA VAL A 118 -10.33 -19.58 49.47
C VAL A 118 -9.90 -18.14 49.76
N SER A 119 -8.77 -18.01 50.45
CA SER A 119 -8.10 -16.73 50.61
C SER A 119 -7.36 -16.40 49.32
N THR A 120 -7.50 -15.16 48.82
CA THR A 120 -6.79 -14.72 47.61
C THR A 120 -5.95 -13.48 47.91
N PRO A 121 -4.86 -13.23 47.17
CA PRO A 121 -4.03 -12.03 47.38
C PRO A 121 -4.71 -10.72 46.92
N TRP A 122 -5.95 -10.79 46.44
CA TRP A 122 -6.68 -9.66 45.85
C TRP A 122 -7.72 -9.05 46.78
N TYR A 123 -8.10 -9.75 47.84
CA TYR A 123 -9.14 -9.36 48.78
C TYR A 123 -8.70 -9.71 50.20
N ASP A 124 -9.08 -8.87 51.17
CA ASP A 124 -8.79 -9.09 52.59
C ASP A 124 -9.81 -10.04 53.26
N TYR A 125 -10.65 -10.71 52.47
CA TYR A 125 -11.66 -11.67 52.90
C TYR A 125 -11.67 -12.89 51.99
N GLU A 126 -12.04 -14.05 52.54
CA GLU A 126 -12.19 -15.28 51.76
C GLU A 126 -13.37 -15.14 50.79
N ILE A 127 -13.14 -15.54 49.54
CA ILE A 127 -14.15 -15.55 48.48
C ILE A 127 -14.43 -16.99 48.04
N PRO A 128 -15.63 -17.27 47.49
CA PRO A 128 -15.92 -18.58 46.92
C PRO A 128 -14.88 -18.98 45.89
N PHE A 129 -14.50 -20.26 45.88
CA PHE A 129 -13.51 -20.82 44.97
C PHE A 129 -13.78 -20.49 43.50
N GLU A 130 -15.05 -20.54 43.09
CA GLU A 130 -15.47 -20.21 41.71
C GLU A 130 -15.17 -18.75 41.35
N GLU A 131 -15.40 -17.83 42.28
CA GLU A 131 -15.19 -16.38 42.09
C GLU A 131 -13.68 -16.05 42.10
N ALA A 132 -12.91 -16.68 42.97
CA ALA A 132 -11.45 -16.57 43.01
C ALA A 132 -10.79 -17.03 41.71
N ALA A 133 -11.21 -18.19 41.22
CA ALA A 133 -10.76 -18.77 39.97
C ALA A 133 -11.04 -17.85 38.78
N GLU A 134 -12.23 -17.26 38.76
CA GLU A 134 -12.69 -16.37 37.69
C GLU A 134 -11.92 -15.04 37.67
N ILE A 135 -11.81 -14.37 38.82
CA ILE A 135 -11.09 -13.09 38.94
C ILE A 135 -9.61 -13.26 38.64
N GLY A 136 -8.99 -14.32 39.16
CA GLY A 136 -7.58 -14.64 38.92
C GLY A 136 -7.32 -14.91 37.43
N THR A 137 -8.15 -15.72 36.79
CA THR A 137 -8.02 -16.04 35.37
C THR A 137 -8.20 -14.79 34.50
N LYS A 138 -9.19 -13.95 34.79
CA LYS A 138 -9.42 -12.70 34.06
C LYS A 138 -8.24 -11.73 34.15
N LYS A 139 -7.66 -11.54 35.34
CA LYS A 139 -6.47 -10.68 35.52
C LYS A 139 -5.25 -11.22 34.78
N VAL A 140 -4.97 -12.52 34.87
CA VAL A 140 -3.78 -13.09 34.23
C VAL A 140 -3.92 -13.15 32.70
N ILE A 141 -5.13 -13.42 32.21
CA ILE A 141 -5.42 -13.29 30.79
C ILE A 141 -5.25 -11.83 30.37
N ASN A 142 -5.75 -10.84 31.10
CA ASN A 142 -5.62 -9.42 30.75
C ASN A 142 -4.17 -8.92 30.73
N ASP A 143 -3.45 -9.15 31.83
CA ASP A 143 -2.24 -8.38 32.13
C ASP A 143 -0.94 -9.07 31.68
N HIS A 144 -0.96 -10.39 31.44
CA HIS A 144 0.29 -11.16 31.35
C HIS A 144 0.37 -12.19 30.21
N SER A 145 -0.73 -12.46 29.49
CA SER A 145 -0.71 -13.43 28.37
C SER A 145 -0.61 -12.73 27.02
N THR A 146 0.41 -13.07 26.23
CA THR A 146 0.59 -12.58 24.85
C THR A 146 -0.26 -13.39 23.87
N ILE A 147 -0.49 -14.67 24.16
CA ILE A 147 -1.26 -15.62 23.35
C ILE A 147 -2.25 -16.39 24.25
N GLY A 148 -3.50 -16.55 23.81
CA GLY A 148 -4.47 -17.43 24.44
C GLY A 148 -4.52 -18.82 23.80
N LEU A 149 -4.57 -19.88 24.62
CA LEU A 149 -4.82 -21.24 24.17
C LEU A 149 -6.05 -21.79 24.89
N VAL A 150 -7.15 -21.95 24.16
CA VAL A 150 -8.40 -22.47 24.72
C VAL A 150 -8.42 -23.99 24.62
N MET A 151 -8.33 -24.68 25.75
CA MET A 151 -8.39 -26.14 25.83
C MET A 151 -9.83 -26.60 26.04
N THR A 152 -10.34 -27.39 25.10
CA THR A 152 -11.64 -28.05 25.17
C THR A 152 -11.52 -29.54 24.87
N THR A 153 -12.61 -30.30 24.96
CA THR A 153 -12.62 -31.75 24.70
C THR A 153 -13.93 -32.19 24.06
N ASP A 154 -13.89 -33.29 23.30
CA ASP A 154 -15.04 -34.03 22.80
C ASP A 154 -15.69 -34.95 23.85
N GLY A 155 -15.14 -34.96 25.08
CA GLY A 155 -15.63 -35.76 26.20
C GLY A 155 -14.96 -37.13 26.29
N SER A 156 -14.08 -37.51 25.36
CA SER A 156 -13.49 -38.86 25.35
C SER A 156 -12.39 -39.07 26.40
N ILE A 157 -11.84 -37.97 26.94
CA ILE A 157 -10.70 -37.99 27.87
C ILE A 157 -11.09 -38.18 29.35
N THR A 158 -12.38 -38.04 29.68
CA THR A 158 -12.92 -38.07 31.06
C THR A 158 -14.33 -38.64 31.08
N ASP A 159 -14.85 -39.00 32.25
CA ASP A 159 -16.26 -39.42 32.43
C ASP A 159 -17.29 -38.28 32.29
N ILE A 160 -16.87 -37.07 31.92
CA ILE A 160 -17.76 -35.91 31.78
C ILE A 160 -18.16 -35.82 30.30
N PRO A 161 -19.47 -35.80 30.00
CA PRO A 161 -19.94 -35.74 28.62
C PRO A 161 -19.75 -34.34 28.02
N ARG A 162 -19.64 -34.26 26.68
CA ARG A 162 -19.30 -33.04 25.93
C ARG A 162 -20.22 -31.86 26.27
N GLU A 163 -21.52 -32.12 26.43
CA GLU A 163 -22.56 -31.11 26.64
C GLU A 163 -22.26 -30.24 27.87
N ASN A 164 -21.61 -30.82 28.89
CA ASN A 164 -21.27 -30.11 30.11
C ASN A 164 -20.13 -29.09 29.92
N TYR A 165 -19.34 -29.23 28.86
CA TYR A 165 -18.23 -28.33 28.54
C TYR A 165 -18.64 -27.12 27.69
N VAL A 166 -19.75 -27.22 26.95
CA VAL A 166 -20.15 -26.22 25.93
C VAL A 166 -20.36 -24.83 26.54
N ALA A 167 -21.09 -24.72 27.65
CA ALA A 167 -21.38 -23.43 28.27
C ALA A 167 -20.10 -22.71 28.78
N ALA A 168 -19.18 -23.48 29.37
CA ALA A 168 -17.91 -22.96 29.85
C ALA A 168 -16.99 -22.55 28.69
N GLU A 169 -16.96 -23.34 27.61
CA GLU A 169 -16.22 -23.02 26.38
C GLU A 169 -16.71 -21.73 25.73
N GLU A 170 -18.02 -21.59 25.51
CA GLU A 170 -18.62 -20.39 24.90
C GLU A 170 -18.26 -19.13 25.69
N ARG A 171 -18.28 -19.22 27.01
CA ARG A 171 -17.91 -18.13 27.91
C ARG A 171 -16.44 -17.73 27.74
N VAL A 172 -15.51 -18.69 27.78
CA VAL A 172 -14.06 -18.43 27.61
C VAL A 172 -13.79 -17.74 26.27
N VAL A 173 -14.38 -18.26 25.20
CA VAL A 173 -14.22 -17.73 23.84
C VAL A 173 -14.75 -16.30 23.77
N LYS A 174 -15.92 -16.03 24.35
CA LYS A 174 -16.51 -14.69 24.39
C LYS A 174 -15.63 -13.70 25.13
N GLU A 175 -15.07 -14.10 26.27
CA GLU A 175 -14.17 -13.24 27.04
C GLU A 175 -12.89 -12.92 26.28
N LEU A 176 -12.24 -13.92 25.67
CA LEU A 176 -11.02 -13.68 24.87
C LEU A 176 -11.26 -12.77 23.67
N LYS A 177 -12.42 -12.90 23.02
CA LYS A 177 -12.83 -12.01 21.92
C LYS A 177 -12.99 -10.57 22.39
N VAL A 178 -13.63 -10.34 23.56
CA VAL A 178 -13.78 -8.99 24.14
C VAL A 178 -12.44 -8.37 24.47
N LEU A 179 -11.46 -9.19 24.87
CA LEU A 179 -10.11 -8.75 25.21
C LEU A 179 -9.21 -8.51 23.99
N ASN A 180 -9.69 -8.78 22.76
CA ASN A 180 -8.92 -8.70 21.52
C ASN A 180 -7.57 -9.43 21.57
N LYS A 181 -7.50 -10.52 22.35
CA LYS A 181 -6.29 -11.35 22.42
C LYS A 181 -6.30 -12.39 21.32
N PRO A 182 -5.18 -12.63 20.62
CA PRO A 182 -5.10 -13.73 19.66
C PRO A 182 -5.17 -15.05 20.41
N PHE A 183 -6.06 -15.95 19.97
CA PHE A 183 -6.18 -17.27 20.57
C PHE A 183 -6.54 -18.33 19.55
N ILE A 184 -6.20 -19.58 19.85
CA ILE A 184 -6.69 -20.75 19.12
C ILE A 184 -7.39 -21.71 20.08
N ILE A 185 -8.17 -22.64 19.52
CA ILE A 185 -8.82 -23.70 20.28
C ILE A 185 -8.07 -25.01 20.07
N VAL A 186 -7.79 -25.71 21.15
CA VAL A 186 -7.27 -27.08 21.15
C VAL A 186 -8.40 -28.00 21.59
N LEU A 187 -8.86 -28.87 20.69
CA LEU A 187 -9.81 -29.93 20.96
C LEU A 187 -9.04 -31.19 21.35
N ASN A 188 -8.97 -31.45 22.65
CA ASN A 188 -8.30 -32.61 23.21
C ASN A 188 -9.20 -33.85 23.14
N THR A 189 -8.68 -34.92 22.55
CA THR A 189 -9.38 -36.19 22.35
C THR A 189 -8.44 -37.38 22.47
N THR A 190 -8.99 -38.56 22.72
CA THR A 190 -8.26 -39.82 22.61
C THR A 190 -8.07 -40.27 21.16
N ASP A 191 -8.97 -39.88 20.24
CA ASP A 191 -8.97 -40.28 18.83
C ASP A 191 -9.10 -39.08 17.86
N PRO A 192 -7.98 -38.42 17.52
CA PRO A 192 -7.97 -37.25 16.63
C PRO A 192 -8.46 -37.50 15.21
N GLN A 193 -8.50 -38.76 14.75
CA GLN A 193 -8.88 -39.12 13.38
C GLN A 193 -10.35 -39.54 13.27
N SER A 194 -11.09 -39.58 14.38
CA SER A 194 -12.51 -39.89 14.36
C SER A 194 -13.29 -38.88 13.52
N PRO A 195 -14.18 -39.32 12.61
CA PRO A 195 -15.05 -38.44 11.83
C PRO A 195 -15.89 -37.50 12.71
N GLU A 196 -16.34 -37.97 13.87
CA GLU A 196 -17.15 -37.18 14.82
C GLU A 196 -16.34 -36.01 15.36
N THR A 197 -15.10 -36.25 15.79
CA THR A 197 -14.21 -35.22 16.34
C THR A 197 -13.78 -34.21 15.27
N ILE A 198 -13.53 -34.66 14.03
CA ILE A 198 -13.23 -33.78 12.90
C ILE A 198 -14.42 -32.88 12.56
N ASN A 199 -15.64 -33.43 12.57
CA ASN A 199 -16.85 -32.65 12.33
C ASN A 199 -17.08 -31.64 13.46
N LEU A 200 -16.91 -32.05 14.71
CA LEU A 200 -16.98 -31.15 15.86
C LEU A 200 -15.97 -30.00 15.73
N ALA A 201 -14.72 -30.30 15.33
CA ALA A 201 -13.72 -29.26 15.11
C ALA A 201 -14.16 -28.24 14.05
N LYS A 202 -14.70 -28.69 12.92
CA LYS A 202 -15.22 -27.79 11.86
C LYS A 202 -16.40 -26.95 12.35
N GLU A 203 -17.29 -27.53 13.15
CA GLU A 203 -18.41 -26.81 13.76
C GLU A 203 -17.91 -25.72 14.69
N LEU A 204 -16.93 -26.02 15.55
CA LEU A 204 -16.31 -25.06 16.46
C LEU A 204 -15.55 -23.97 15.69
N GLU A 205 -14.82 -24.31 14.62
CA GLU A 205 -14.14 -23.34 13.76
C GLU A 205 -15.13 -22.35 13.14
N LYS A 206 -16.25 -22.86 12.61
CA LYS A 206 -17.30 -22.03 12.01
C LYS A 206 -18.05 -21.20 13.05
N LYS A 207 -18.36 -21.78 14.21
CA LYS A 207 -19.12 -21.13 15.28
C LYS A 207 -18.34 -19.99 15.91
N TYR A 208 -17.04 -20.19 16.14
CA TYR A 208 -16.21 -19.23 16.85
C TYR A 208 -15.32 -18.39 15.93
N ASP A 209 -15.20 -18.70 14.64
CA ASP A 209 -14.32 -18.00 13.69
C ASP A 209 -12.86 -17.92 14.19
N VAL A 210 -12.38 -19.08 14.67
CA VAL A 210 -11.06 -19.30 15.27
C VAL A 210 -10.60 -20.72 14.91
N PRO A 211 -9.31 -20.98 14.65
CA PRO A 211 -8.82 -22.31 14.32
C PRO A 211 -9.00 -23.27 15.47
N VAL A 212 -9.32 -24.50 15.12
CA VAL A 212 -9.34 -25.61 16.04
C VAL A 212 -8.22 -26.57 15.66
N VAL A 213 -7.45 -26.99 16.65
CA VAL A 213 -6.44 -28.06 16.51
C VAL A 213 -6.96 -29.25 17.27
N VAL A 214 -7.22 -30.34 16.55
CA VAL A 214 -7.58 -31.61 17.17
C VAL A 214 -6.30 -32.34 17.53
N LEU A 215 -6.13 -32.69 18.80
CA LEU A 215 -4.96 -33.45 19.24
C LEU A 215 -5.22 -34.36 20.42
N ASN A 216 -4.43 -35.43 20.49
CA ASN A 216 -4.32 -36.22 21.69
C ASN A 216 -3.15 -35.69 22.52
N VAL A 217 -3.46 -34.86 23.52
CA VAL A 217 -2.46 -34.18 24.35
C VAL A 217 -1.50 -35.16 25.01
N LEU A 218 -1.97 -36.37 25.38
CA LEU A 218 -1.10 -37.38 26.01
C LEU A 218 -0.05 -37.93 25.04
N LYS A 219 -0.34 -37.96 23.74
CA LYS A 219 0.55 -38.46 22.68
C LYS A 219 1.14 -37.33 21.83
N MET A 220 1.08 -36.09 22.32
CA MET A 220 1.57 -34.91 21.60
C MET A 220 3.07 -35.02 21.33
N GLU A 221 3.49 -34.61 20.12
CA GLU A 221 4.87 -34.56 19.67
C GLU A 221 5.28 -33.14 19.23
N ILE A 222 6.56 -32.96 18.86
CA ILE A 222 7.07 -31.67 18.36
C ILE A 222 6.27 -31.12 17.15
N PRO A 223 5.88 -31.93 16.14
CA PRO A 223 5.10 -31.43 15.01
C PRO A 223 3.76 -30.83 15.42
N ASP A 224 3.09 -31.38 16.43
CA ASP A 224 1.81 -30.86 16.93
C ASP A 224 1.97 -29.47 17.57
N ILE A 225 3.02 -29.30 18.37
CA ILE A 225 3.36 -28.00 18.97
C ILE A 225 3.63 -26.97 17.87
N ARG A 226 4.34 -27.36 16.80
CA ARG A 226 4.60 -26.46 15.67
C ARG A 226 3.31 -26.03 14.98
N ALA A 227 2.40 -26.96 14.71
CA ALA A 227 1.11 -26.65 14.10
C ALA A 227 0.27 -25.69 14.97
N ILE A 228 0.32 -25.85 16.30
CA ILE A 228 -0.29 -24.91 17.26
C ILE A 228 0.31 -23.51 17.12
N LEU A 229 1.64 -23.40 17.22
CA LEU A 229 2.33 -22.10 17.17
C LEU A 229 2.16 -21.41 15.81
N GLU A 230 2.15 -22.16 14.72
CA GLU A 230 1.88 -21.64 13.38
C GLU A 230 0.46 -21.07 13.28
N LYS A 231 -0.57 -21.83 13.70
CA LYS A 231 -1.94 -21.30 13.69
C LYS A 231 -2.11 -20.07 14.58
N VAL A 232 -1.43 -20.04 15.72
CA VAL A 232 -1.37 -18.88 16.61
C VAL A 232 -0.73 -17.67 15.92
N LEU A 233 0.36 -17.86 15.17
CA LEU A 233 1.01 -16.77 14.43
C LEU A 233 0.03 -16.07 13.49
N PHE A 234 -0.80 -16.83 12.78
CA PHE A 234 -1.80 -16.28 11.86
C PHE A 234 -3.03 -15.66 12.55
N GLU A 235 -3.19 -15.83 13.86
CA GLU A 235 -4.23 -15.16 14.67
C GLU A 235 -3.81 -13.77 15.15
N PHE A 236 -2.53 -13.42 15.07
CA PHE A 236 -2.09 -12.08 15.47
C PHE A 236 -2.71 -11.00 14.57
N PRO A 237 -2.97 -9.82 15.14
CA PRO A 237 -3.54 -8.72 14.38
C PRO A 237 -2.59 -8.23 13.30
N ILE A 238 -3.12 -7.83 12.15
CA ILE A 238 -2.34 -7.22 11.08
C ILE A 238 -1.82 -5.85 11.56
N ARG A 239 -0.53 -5.57 11.34
CA ARG A 239 0.04 -4.23 11.58
C ARG A 239 0.10 -3.40 10.30
N GLU A 240 0.50 -4.02 9.20
CA GLU A 240 0.68 -3.33 7.93
C GLU A 240 0.35 -4.25 6.76
N ILE A 241 -0.29 -3.69 5.74
CA ILE A 241 -0.48 -4.33 4.44
C ILE A 241 0.12 -3.40 3.39
N ALA A 242 1.25 -3.83 2.82
CA ALA A 242 1.83 -3.20 1.65
C ALA A 242 1.13 -3.71 0.39
N ILE A 243 0.78 -2.79 -0.50
CA ILE A 243 0.15 -3.10 -1.78
C ILE A 243 1.08 -2.59 -2.89
N ASP A 244 1.75 -3.52 -3.56
CA ASP A 244 2.61 -3.26 -4.69
C ASP A 244 1.76 -3.07 -5.95
N LEU A 245 1.74 -1.84 -6.47
CA LEU A 245 1.09 -1.48 -7.75
C LEU A 245 2.14 -1.38 -8.87
N PRO A 246 1.72 -1.46 -10.15
CA PRO A 246 2.63 -1.18 -11.26
C PRO A 246 3.16 0.26 -11.20
N LYS A 247 4.47 0.45 -11.35
CA LYS A 247 5.14 1.74 -11.18
C LYS A 247 4.59 2.89 -12.01
N TRP A 248 4.00 2.61 -13.18
CA TRP A 248 3.40 3.64 -14.02
C TRP A 248 2.13 4.23 -13.38
N VAL A 249 1.43 3.47 -12.53
CA VAL A 249 0.28 3.98 -11.77
C VAL A 249 0.74 5.11 -10.88
N ASP A 250 1.94 5.05 -10.28
CA ASP A 250 2.47 6.12 -9.43
C ASP A 250 2.59 7.46 -10.16
N ALA A 251 2.85 7.45 -11.47
CA ALA A 251 2.97 8.64 -12.29
C ALA A 251 1.64 9.38 -12.52
N LEU A 252 0.49 8.74 -12.29
CA LEU A 252 -0.82 9.37 -12.46
C LEU A 252 -1.11 10.41 -11.37
N ASP A 253 -1.93 11.41 -11.68
CA ASP A 253 -2.39 12.36 -10.67
C ASP A 253 -3.24 11.69 -9.58
N LYS A 254 -3.22 12.25 -8.37
CA LYS A 254 -3.98 11.69 -7.23
C LYS A 254 -5.49 11.69 -7.47
N SER A 255 -5.99 12.62 -8.29
CA SER A 255 -7.40 12.73 -8.69
C SER A 255 -7.76 11.79 -9.84
N HIS A 256 -6.80 11.07 -10.45
CA HIS A 256 -7.07 10.18 -11.56
C HIS A 256 -8.04 9.06 -11.15
N TRP A 257 -9.03 8.78 -12.01
CA TRP A 257 -10.11 7.84 -11.73
C TRP A 257 -9.60 6.44 -11.36
N LEU A 258 -8.55 5.94 -12.04
CA LEU A 258 -7.96 4.63 -11.75
C LEU A 258 -7.42 4.59 -10.31
N LYS A 259 -6.68 5.62 -9.87
CA LYS A 259 -6.15 5.66 -8.49
C LYS A 259 -7.29 5.68 -7.47
N GLN A 260 -8.34 6.46 -7.73
CA GLN A 260 -9.51 6.51 -6.84
C GLN A 260 -10.21 5.16 -6.76
N ASN A 261 -10.45 4.50 -7.90
CA ASN A 261 -11.07 3.19 -7.96
C ASN A 261 -10.25 2.10 -7.23
N ILE A 262 -8.93 2.10 -7.42
CA ILE A 262 -8.01 1.20 -6.69
C ILE A 262 -8.13 1.44 -5.19
N MET A 263 -8.03 2.69 -4.75
CA MET A 263 -8.07 3.05 -3.33
C MET A 263 -9.42 2.73 -2.68
N GLU A 264 -10.52 2.91 -3.40
CA GLU A 264 -11.86 2.56 -2.94
C GLU A 264 -12.01 1.04 -2.78
N THR A 265 -11.61 0.28 -3.80
CA THR A 265 -11.61 -1.20 -3.75
C THR A 265 -10.78 -1.72 -2.57
N VAL A 266 -9.60 -1.16 -2.36
CA VAL A 266 -8.75 -1.53 -1.22
C VAL A 266 -9.42 -1.19 0.11
N LYS A 267 -9.99 0.02 0.25
CA LYS A 267 -10.67 0.44 1.48
C LYS A 267 -11.88 -0.42 1.82
N GLU A 268 -12.65 -0.85 0.83
CA GLU A 268 -13.80 -1.72 1.03
C GLU A 268 -13.39 -3.09 1.55
N ASN A 269 -12.33 -3.67 0.98
CA ASN A 269 -11.87 -5.01 1.33
C ASN A 269 -11.02 -5.07 2.62
N ILE A 270 -10.55 -3.94 3.14
CA ILE A 270 -9.79 -3.88 4.40
C ILE A 270 -10.67 -3.85 5.65
N LYS A 271 -11.93 -3.37 5.56
CA LYS A 271 -12.79 -3.14 6.73
C LYS A 271 -12.97 -4.36 7.64
N ASP A 272 -12.95 -5.55 7.05
CA ASP A 272 -13.18 -6.82 7.75
C ASP A 272 -11.89 -7.61 8.01
N LEU A 273 -10.70 -6.99 7.83
CA LEU A 273 -9.41 -7.64 8.02
C LEU A 273 -8.81 -7.27 9.38
N PHE A 274 -8.78 -8.25 10.28
CA PHE A 274 -8.18 -8.07 11.59
C PHE A 274 -6.93 -8.91 11.77
N ARG A 275 -6.87 -10.11 11.17
CA ARG A 275 -5.83 -11.11 11.47
C ARG A 275 -5.08 -11.51 10.21
N LEU A 276 -3.84 -11.99 10.36
CA LEU A 276 -3.04 -12.44 9.21
C LEU A 276 -3.72 -13.55 8.40
N ARG A 277 -4.56 -14.40 9.01
CA ARG A 277 -5.36 -15.39 8.27
C ARG A 277 -6.33 -14.76 7.27
N ASP A 278 -6.73 -13.50 7.45
CA ASP A 278 -7.71 -12.87 6.57
C ASP A 278 -7.09 -12.34 5.26
N ILE A 279 -5.74 -12.30 5.14
CA ILE A 279 -5.05 -11.79 3.94
C ILE A 279 -5.47 -12.52 2.65
N PRO A 280 -5.63 -13.86 2.61
CA PRO A 280 -6.18 -14.54 1.44
C PRO A 280 -7.59 -14.06 1.04
N LYS A 281 -8.44 -13.66 2.01
CA LYS A 281 -9.77 -13.10 1.72
C LYS A 281 -9.64 -11.73 1.04
N LEU A 282 -8.73 -10.87 1.50
CA LEU A 282 -8.40 -9.60 0.83
C LEU A 282 -8.02 -9.82 -0.62
N VAL A 283 -7.12 -10.76 -0.90
CA VAL A 283 -6.71 -11.07 -2.27
C VAL A 283 -7.89 -11.53 -3.11
N GLY A 284 -8.78 -12.36 -2.57
CA GLY A 284 -10.01 -12.76 -3.25
C GLY A 284 -10.92 -11.58 -3.60
N GLY A 285 -11.11 -10.63 -2.67
CA GLY A 285 -11.91 -9.44 -2.88
C GLY A 285 -11.31 -8.45 -3.89
N LEU A 286 -9.99 -8.26 -3.86
CA LEU A 286 -9.29 -7.42 -4.83
C LEU A 286 -9.39 -7.99 -6.25
N LYS A 287 -9.34 -9.31 -6.42
CA LYS A 287 -9.49 -9.97 -7.74
C LYS A 287 -10.84 -9.68 -8.43
N ALA A 288 -11.85 -9.21 -7.71
CA ALA A 288 -13.14 -8.88 -8.30
C ALA A 288 -13.12 -7.57 -9.11
N ASN A 289 -12.07 -6.75 -8.97
CA ASN A 289 -11.95 -5.49 -9.70
C ASN A 289 -11.55 -5.75 -11.16
N GLU A 290 -12.33 -5.21 -12.10
CA GLU A 290 -12.14 -5.36 -13.54
C GLU A 290 -10.81 -4.81 -14.06
N ASN A 291 -10.20 -3.84 -13.37
CA ASN A 291 -8.95 -3.22 -13.76
C ASN A 291 -7.72 -4.08 -13.43
N PHE A 292 -7.89 -5.17 -12.66
CA PHE A 292 -6.79 -6.05 -12.25
C PHE A 292 -6.80 -7.35 -13.04
N SER A 293 -5.62 -7.80 -13.46
CA SER A 293 -5.41 -9.11 -14.10
C SER A 293 -5.05 -10.17 -13.07
N GLU A 294 -4.09 -9.86 -12.19
CA GLU A 294 -3.61 -10.77 -11.16
C GLU A 294 -3.47 -10.03 -9.83
N VAL A 295 -3.91 -10.69 -8.76
CA VAL A 295 -3.61 -10.26 -7.38
C VAL A 295 -3.11 -11.46 -6.62
N PHE A 296 -1.95 -11.34 -5.98
CA PHE A 296 -1.36 -12.43 -5.22
C PHE A 296 -0.57 -11.93 -4.02
N ILE A 297 -0.41 -12.81 -3.03
CA ILE A 297 0.41 -12.54 -1.85
C ILE A 297 1.86 -12.78 -2.25
N LYS A 298 2.68 -11.74 -2.22
CA LYS A 298 4.11 -11.82 -2.52
C LYS A 298 4.89 -12.34 -1.34
N LYS A 299 4.57 -11.86 -0.14
CA LYS A 299 5.22 -12.25 1.11
C LYS A 299 4.30 -11.99 2.29
N ILE A 300 4.31 -12.89 3.28
CA ILE A 300 3.79 -12.62 4.63
C ILE A 300 4.98 -12.69 5.57
N THR A 301 5.11 -11.71 6.47
CA THR A 301 6.08 -11.71 7.56
C THR A 301 5.30 -11.78 8.88
N PRO A 302 4.96 -12.98 9.39
CA PRO A 302 4.12 -13.13 10.57
C PRO A 302 4.71 -12.50 11.84
N GLY A 303 6.04 -12.48 11.98
CA GLY A 303 6.71 -11.86 13.11
C GLY A 303 6.47 -10.36 13.23
N GLU A 304 6.55 -9.65 12.11
CA GLU A 304 6.26 -8.22 12.04
C GLU A 304 4.74 -7.96 12.01
N GLY A 305 3.95 -8.94 11.58
CA GLY A 305 2.52 -8.79 11.31
C GLY A 305 2.25 -8.00 10.02
N CYS A 306 3.18 -8.11 9.08
CA CYS A 306 3.15 -7.39 7.81
C CYS A 306 2.87 -8.35 6.66
N ALA A 307 2.15 -7.88 5.66
CA ALA A 307 1.89 -8.61 4.43
C ALA A 307 2.16 -7.72 3.23
N ASN A 308 2.69 -8.32 2.16
CA ASN A 308 2.85 -7.65 0.88
C ASN A 308 2.01 -8.35 -0.19
N VAL A 309 1.10 -7.59 -0.79
CA VAL A 309 0.19 -8.03 -1.85
C VAL A 309 0.60 -7.31 -3.13
N GLU A 310 0.79 -8.07 -4.21
CA GLU A 310 1.11 -7.52 -5.52
C GLU A 310 -0.11 -7.55 -6.42
N ILE A 311 -0.38 -6.41 -7.08
CA ILE A 311 -1.48 -6.23 -8.02
C ILE A 311 -0.89 -5.96 -9.40
N LYS A 312 -1.32 -6.73 -10.38
CA LYS A 312 -1.09 -6.45 -11.80
C LYS A 312 -2.38 -5.93 -12.42
N THR A 313 -2.24 -4.90 -13.24
CA THR A 313 -3.35 -4.32 -14.00
C THR A 313 -3.66 -5.16 -15.24
N GLN A 314 -4.86 -4.99 -15.79
CA GLN A 314 -5.24 -5.57 -17.07
C GLN A 314 -4.25 -5.20 -18.18
N GLU A 315 -4.06 -6.13 -19.11
CA GLU A 315 -3.28 -5.89 -20.33
C GLU A 315 -3.96 -4.78 -21.16
N GLY A 316 -3.17 -3.90 -21.76
CA GLY A 316 -3.68 -2.76 -22.51
C GLY A 316 -4.13 -1.55 -21.66
N LEU A 317 -4.38 -1.70 -20.35
CA LEU A 317 -4.83 -0.60 -19.50
C LEU A 317 -3.82 0.56 -19.46
N PHE A 318 -2.53 0.23 -19.45
CA PHE A 318 -1.45 1.23 -19.52
C PHE A 318 -1.56 2.10 -20.78
N PHE A 319 -1.71 1.48 -21.95
CA PHE A 319 -1.80 2.20 -23.23
C PHE A 319 -3.10 3.00 -23.35
N LYS A 320 -4.20 2.46 -22.83
CA LYS A 320 -5.48 3.18 -22.75
C LYS A 320 -5.33 4.48 -21.94
N ILE A 321 -4.76 4.40 -20.74
CA ILE A 321 -4.57 5.58 -19.89
C ILE A 321 -3.59 6.56 -20.50
N LEU A 322 -2.50 6.07 -21.10
CA LEU A 322 -1.56 6.92 -21.81
C LEU A 322 -2.22 7.66 -22.98
N SER A 323 -3.16 7.00 -23.67
CA SER A 323 -3.94 7.61 -24.74
C SER A 323 -4.89 8.69 -24.21
N ASP A 324 -5.60 8.38 -23.12
CA ASP A 324 -6.55 9.29 -22.47
C ASP A 324 -5.84 10.57 -21.95
N GLU A 325 -4.65 10.43 -21.35
CA GLU A 325 -3.87 11.56 -20.80
C GLU A 325 -3.16 12.39 -21.88
N SER A 326 -2.66 11.75 -22.93
CA SER A 326 -1.94 12.45 -24.00
C SER A 326 -2.86 13.03 -25.08
N GLY A 327 -4.11 12.54 -25.17
CA GLY A 327 -5.01 12.81 -26.29
C GLY A 327 -4.56 12.17 -27.61
N LEU A 328 -3.59 11.26 -27.57
CA LEU A 328 -3.03 10.57 -28.74
C LEU A 328 -3.40 9.09 -28.70
N GLU A 329 -3.67 8.48 -29.84
CA GLU A 329 -4.05 7.07 -29.90
C GLU A 329 -2.83 6.14 -29.79
N ILE A 330 -2.75 5.37 -28.70
CA ILE A 330 -1.65 4.43 -28.43
C ILE A 330 -2.26 3.05 -28.18
N GLN A 331 -2.07 2.14 -29.13
CA GLN A 331 -2.64 0.79 -29.07
C GLN A 331 -1.64 -0.27 -28.55
N GLY A 332 -0.35 0.05 -28.49
CA GLY A 332 0.68 -0.87 -28.03
C GLY A 332 2.10 -0.32 -28.11
N ASP A 333 3.07 -1.22 -27.93
CA ASP A 333 4.50 -0.89 -27.88
C ASP A 333 5.01 -0.25 -29.18
N LYS A 334 4.50 -0.69 -30.33
CA LYS A 334 4.95 -0.19 -31.64
C LYS A 334 4.54 1.26 -31.83
N GLU A 335 3.28 1.58 -31.55
CA GLU A 335 2.71 2.92 -31.64
C GLU A 335 3.40 3.84 -30.63
N LEU A 336 3.61 3.37 -29.40
CA LEU A 336 4.37 4.11 -28.38
C LEU A 336 5.79 4.43 -28.84
N MET A 337 6.51 3.46 -29.40
CA MET A 337 7.87 3.66 -29.89
C MET A 337 7.94 4.62 -31.08
N ALA A 338 6.99 4.54 -32.01
CA ALA A 338 6.89 5.48 -33.12
C ALA A 338 6.63 6.91 -32.61
N MET A 339 5.65 7.05 -31.72
CA MET A 339 5.30 8.33 -31.11
C MET A 339 6.45 8.94 -30.32
N MET A 340 7.17 8.16 -29.52
CA MET A 340 8.33 8.66 -28.78
C MET A 340 9.44 9.16 -29.70
N ARG A 341 9.62 8.57 -30.89
CA ARG A 341 10.58 9.07 -31.89
C ARG A 341 10.12 10.40 -32.49
N GLU A 342 8.85 10.51 -32.82
CA GLU A 342 8.26 11.75 -33.35
C GLU A 342 8.31 12.88 -32.32
N LEU A 343 7.92 12.61 -31.07
CA LEU A 343 8.00 13.57 -29.97
C LEU A 343 9.45 13.97 -29.66
N ALA A 344 10.40 13.03 -29.70
CA ALA A 344 11.81 13.35 -29.51
C ALA A 344 12.36 14.24 -30.64
N TYR A 345 11.95 13.98 -31.88
CA TYR A 345 12.32 14.83 -33.02
C TYR A 345 11.69 16.23 -32.90
N ALA A 346 10.39 16.30 -32.64
CA ALA A 346 9.66 17.56 -32.44
C ALA A 346 10.25 18.37 -31.28
N LYS A 347 10.55 17.72 -30.16
CA LYS A 347 11.20 18.34 -29.00
C LYS A 347 12.57 18.91 -29.36
N ARG A 348 13.41 18.20 -30.11
CA ARG A 348 14.71 18.72 -30.55
C ARG A 348 14.57 19.94 -31.46
N GLN A 349 13.60 19.95 -32.36
CA GLN A 349 13.35 21.12 -33.21
C GLN A 349 12.80 22.30 -32.40
N TYR A 350 11.87 22.06 -31.48
CA TYR A 350 11.33 23.09 -30.60
C TYR A 350 12.41 23.67 -29.68
N ASP A 351 13.21 22.83 -29.01
CA ASP A 351 14.27 23.25 -28.09
C ASP A 351 15.33 24.11 -28.82
N ARG A 352 15.55 23.91 -30.13
CA ARG A 352 16.43 24.75 -30.96
C ARG A 352 15.87 26.17 -31.15
N VAL A 353 14.56 26.33 -31.28
CA VAL A 353 13.93 27.62 -31.62
C VAL A 353 13.28 28.34 -30.44
N LYS A 354 13.03 27.63 -29.33
CA LYS A 354 12.27 28.10 -28.17
C LYS A 354 12.77 29.45 -27.65
N ASP A 355 14.07 29.58 -27.41
CA ASP A 355 14.63 30.80 -26.82
C ASP A 355 14.54 31.98 -27.78
N ALA A 356 14.77 31.74 -29.07
CA ALA A 356 14.59 32.76 -30.11
C ALA A 356 13.13 33.20 -30.23
N PHE A 357 12.18 32.26 -30.12
CA PHE A 357 10.77 32.59 -30.14
C PHE A 357 10.37 33.47 -28.93
N LEU A 358 10.77 33.06 -27.72
CA LEU A 358 10.54 33.83 -26.49
C LEU A 358 11.24 35.21 -26.51
N GLN A 359 12.38 35.32 -27.19
CA GLN A 359 13.06 36.59 -27.40
C GLN A 359 12.27 37.48 -28.36
N ALA A 360 11.80 36.94 -29.50
CA ALA A 360 10.98 37.68 -30.46
C ALA A 360 9.68 38.20 -29.83
N GLU A 361 9.06 37.43 -28.93
CA GLU A 361 7.89 37.90 -28.15
C GLU A 361 8.19 39.14 -27.32
N LYS A 362 9.40 39.27 -26.76
CA LYS A 362 9.78 40.38 -25.87
C LYS A 362 10.36 41.58 -26.62
N THR A 363 11.23 41.35 -27.59
CA THR A 363 12.04 42.39 -28.24
C THR A 363 11.67 42.62 -29.71
N GLY A 364 10.72 41.87 -30.26
CA GLY A 364 10.31 41.94 -31.67
C GLY A 364 11.22 41.16 -32.63
N VAL A 365 12.43 40.80 -32.19
CA VAL A 365 13.38 39.97 -32.95
C VAL A 365 14.02 38.96 -32.02
N GLY A 366 14.12 37.71 -32.46
CA GLY A 366 14.84 36.64 -31.80
C GLY A 366 15.80 35.93 -32.74
N VAL A 367 16.90 35.41 -32.20
CA VAL A 367 17.96 34.78 -33.01
C VAL A 367 18.22 33.38 -32.47
N VAL A 368 18.20 32.40 -33.38
CA VAL A 368 18.63 31.04 -33.07
C VAL A 368 20.16 30.99 -33.22
N PRO A 369 20.92 30.82 -32.13
CA PRO A 369 22.37 30.73 -32.22
C PRO A 369 22.77 29.48 -33.02
N ALA A 370 23.81 29.62 -33.84
CA ALA A 370 24.37 28.49 -34.57
C ALA A 370 24.94 27.44 -33.59
N SER A 371 24.54 26.18 -33.75
CA SER A 371 25.17 25.07 -33.04
C SER A 371 26.57 24.82 -33.59
N LEU A 372 27.48 24.32 -32.74
CA LEU A 372 28.78 23.79 -33.18
C LEU A 372 28.62 22.70 -34.25
N ASP A 373 27.56 21.89 -34.16
CA ASP A 373 27.25 20.83 -35.13
C ASP A 373 26.87 21.39 -36.51
N ASP A 374 26.38 22.63 -36.56
CA ASP A 374 25.96 23.31 -37.79
C ASP A 374 27.11 24.14 -38.40
N MET A 375 28.27 24.23 -37.74
CA MET A 375 29.45 24.95 -38.22
C MET A 375 30.22 24.14 -39.26
N LYS A 376 30.41 24.73 -40.44
CA LYS A 376 31.29 24.21 -41.49
C LYS A 376 32.62 24.95 -41.43
N PHE A 377 33.69 24.23 -41.12
CA PHE A 377 35.05 24.76 -41.10
C PHE A 377 35.71 24.55 -42.47
N GLU A 378 36.17 25.63 -43.08
CA GLU A 378 36.95 25.56 -44.32
C GLU A 378 38.42 25.24 -44.02
N LYS A 379 39.14 24.70 -45.01
CA LYS A 379 40.56 24.39 -44.83
C LYS A 379 41.34 25.68 -44.50
N PRO A 380 42.22 25.67 -43.48
CA PRO A 380 43.07 26.81 -43.17
C PRO A 380 43.96 27.20 -44.36
N GLU A 381 44.01 28.49 -44.67
CA GLU A 381 44.85 29.02 -45.75
C GLU A 381 45.93 29.96 -45.20
N ILE A 382 47.17 29.83 -45.68
CA ILE A 382 48.24 30.76 -45.32
C ILE A 382 48.08 32.02 -46.20
N VAL A 383 47.92 33.16 -45.55
CA VAL A 383 47.81 34.46 -46.20
C VAL A 383 48.98 35.36 -45.83
N ARG A 384 49.46 36.15 -46.79
CA ARG A 384 50.58 37.07 -46.60
C ARG A 384 50.04 38.48 -46.37
N GLN A 385 50.32 39.06 -45.21
CA GLN A 385 49.89 40.41 -44.85
C GLN A 385 51.10 41.20 -44.36
N GLY A 386 51.45 42.28 -45.08
CA GLY A 386 52.51 43.22 -44.66
C GLY A 386 53.87 42.57 -44.34
N GLY A 387 54.30 41.56 -45.11
CA GLY A 387 55.58 40.87 -44.90
C GLY A 387 55.56 39.72 -43.87
N ARG A 388 54.44 39.47 -43.18
CA ARG A 388 54.25 38.33 -42.27
C ARG A 388 53.29 37.30 -42.86
N PHE A 389 53.43 36.04 -42.44
CA PHE A 389 52.50 34.96 -42.76
C PHE A 389 51.47 34.83 -41.64
N ALA A 390 50.19 34.80 -42.00
CA ALA A 390 49.07 34.56 -41.09
C ALA A 390 48.26 33.36 -41.60
N VAL A 391 47.55 32.69 -40.69
CA VAL A 391 46.63 31.60 -41.03
C VAL A 391 45.21 32.16 -41.02
N ARG A 392 44.52 32.08 -42.16
CA ARG A 392 43.11 32.43 -42.29
C ARG A 392 42.27 31.20 -41.95
N LEU A 393 41.48 31.33 -40.89
CA LEU A 393 40.47 30.36 -40.49
C LEU A 393 39.11 30.92 -40.91
N LYS A 394 38.29 30.10 -41.58
CA LYS A 394 36.93 30.44 -41.97
C LYS A 394 35.98 29.38 -41.45
N ALA A 395 34.93 29.81 -40.77
CA ALA A 395 33.82 28.97 -40.35
C ALA A 395 32.52 29.65 -40.82
N SER A 396 31.57 28.86 -41.29
CA SER A 396 30.23 29.33 -41.66
C SER A 396 29.18 28.48 -40.96
N ALA A 397 28.08 29.11 -40.55
CA ALA A 397 26.95 28.38 -39.98
C ALA A 397 25.63 29.09 -40.33
N PRO A 398 24.54 28.34 -40.55
CA PRO A 398 23.23 28.94 -40.72
C PRO A 398 22.76 29.62 -39.42
N SER A 399 22.12 30.77 -39.54
CA SER A 399 21.47 31.48 -38.44
C SER A 399 20.01 31.74 -38.80
N TYR A 400 19.10 31.42 -37.90
CA TYR A 400 17.67 31.70 -38.07
C TYR A 400 17.29 32.93 -37.27
N HIS A 401 16.51 33.82 -37.88
CA HIS A 401 15.99 35.03 -37.24
C HIS A 401 14.46 34.94 -37.24
N ILE A 402 13.85 35.16 -36.08
CA ILE A 402 12.40 35.17 -35.88
C ILE A 402 11.98 36.63 -35.66
N PHE A 403 11.09 37.14 -36.50
CA PHE A 403 10.55 38.49 -36.40
C PHE A 403 9.10 38.44 -35.96
N ARG A 404 8.77 39.16 -34.88
CA ARG A 404 7.38 39.41 -34.50
C ARG A 404 6.89 40.62 -35.29
N THR A 405 5.87 40.43 -36.12
CA THR A 405 5.23 41.52 -36.87
C THR A 405 3.81 41.73 -36.37
N ASP A 406 3.54 42.95 -35.93
CA ASP A 406 2.21 43.35 -35.49
C ASP A 406 1.40 43.78 -36.73
N ILE A 407 0.32 43.06 -37.03
CA ILE A 407 -0.54 43.33 -38.20
C ILE A 407 -1.71 44.19 -37.76
N THR A 408 -1.88 45.35 -38.39
CA THR A 408 -3.06 46.20 -38.22
C THR A 408 -4.01 46.08 -39.41
N ALA A 409 -5.27 45.77 -39.15
CA ALA A 409 -6.34 45.80 -40.15
C ALA A 409 -7.32 46.92 -39.80
N GLU A 410 -7.59 47.79 -40.76
CA GLU A 410 -8.62 48.82 -40.67
C GLU A 410 -9.79 48.37 -41.55
N VAL A 411 -11.00 48.41 -41.01
CA VAL A 411 -12.24 48.10 -41.74
C VAL A 411 -13.06 49.37 -41.80
N SER A 412 -13.27 49.90 -43.01
CA SER A 412 -14.10 51.07 -43.26
C SER A 412 -15.40 50.62 -43.94
N PRO A 413 -16.44 50.22 -43.19
CA PRO A 413 -17.70 49.82 -43.79
C PRO A 413 -18.34 51.02 -44.50
N VAL A 414 -18.84 50.82 -45.72
CA VAL A 414 -19.56 51.87 -46.43
C VAL A 414 -20.96 51.99 -45.85
N VAL A 415 -21.18 53.05 -45.06
CA VAL A 415 -22.49 53.39 -44.49
C VAL A 415 -23.12 54.47 -45.39
N GLY A 416 -24.34 54.23 -45.86
CA GLY A 416 -24.97 54.95 -46.98
C GLY A 416 -24.94 56.49 -46.89
N THR A 417 -25.87 57.08 -46.15
CA THR A 417 -26.01 58.55 -46.00
C THR A 417 -25.29 59.08 -44.76
N GLU A 418 -24.94 60.37 -44.74
CA GLU A 418 -24.23 61.02 -43.62
C GLU A 418 -24.92 60.79 -42.26
N LYS A 419 -26.25 60.93 -42.22
CA LYS A 419 -27.04 60.65 -41.01
C LYS A 419 -26.96 59.20 -40.54
N GLN A 420 -26.90 58.24 -41.48
CA GLN A 420 -26.74 56.82 -41.13
C GLN A 420 -25.33 56.53 -40.59
N SER A 421 -24.31 57.23 -41.07
CA SER A 421 -22.95 57.14 -40.54
C SER A 421 -22.86 57.69 -39.11
N GLU A 422 -23.50 58.82 -38.82
CA GLU A 422 -23.57 59.40 -37.47
C GLU A 422 -24.29 58.48 -36.48
N ASP A 423 -25.47 57.96 -36.86
CA ASP A 423 -26.24 57.01 -36.04
C ASP A 423 -25.44 55.73 -35.77
N PHE A 424 -24.67 55.27 -36.77
CA PHE A 424 -23.82 54.08 -36.65
C PHE A 424 -22.62 54.29 -35.71
N VAL A 425 -21.93 55.44 -35.80
CA VAL A 425 -20.85 55.79 -34.87
C VAL A 425 -21.37 55.89 -33.44
N LYS A 426 -22.55 56.49 -33.25
CA LYS A 426 -23.17 56.61 -31.93
C LYS A 426 -23.52 55.23 -31.35
N TYR A 427 -24.11 54.35 -32.16
CA TYR A 427 -24.41 52.96 -31.78
C TYR A 427 -23.15 52.19 -31.35
N LEU A 428 -22.07 52.25 -32.13
CA LEU A 428 -20.81 51.59 -31.78
C LEU A 428 -20.18 52.15 -30.50
N THR A 429 -20.28 53.47 -30.30
CA THR A 429 -19.76 54.14 -29.10
C THR A 429 -20.52 53.71 -27.85
N GLU A 430 -21.86 53.69 -27.91
CA GLU A 430 -22.71 53.24 -26.81
C GLU A 430 -22.47 51.76 -26.48
N GLN A 431 -22.30 50.90 -27.48
CA GLN A 431 -21.95 49.49 -27.28
C GLN A 431 -20.56 49.33 -26.64
N PHE A 432 -19.56 50.08 -27.13
CA PHE A 432 -18.20 50.06 -26.58
C PHE A 432 -18.15 50.48 -25.11
N GLU A 433 -18.87 51.54 -24.74
CA GLU A 433 -18.94 52.03 -23.36
C GLU A 433 -19.68 51.06 -22.42
N SER A 434 -20.65 50.31 -22.95
CA SER A 434 -21.42 49.34 -22.16
C SER A 434 -20.67 48.04 -21.90
N ASP A 435 -20.00 47.47 -22.91
CA ASP A 435 -19.27 46.21 -22.81
C ASP A 435 -18.27 46.07 -24.00
N PRO A 436 -16.98 46.36 -23.78
CA PRO A 436 -15.96 46.35 -24.83
C PRO A 436 -15.79 45.00 -25.53
N GLU A 437 -16.12 43.88 -24.87
CA GLU A 437 -15.97 42.55 -25.47
C GLU A 437 -17.13 42.20 -26.41
N LYS A 438 -18.35 42.68 -26.13
CA LYS A 438 -19.54 42.41 -26.96
C LYS A 438 -19.55 43.13 -28.30
N ILE A 439 -18.75 44.18 -28.47
CA ILE A 439 -18.64 44.89 -29.74
C ILE A 439 -18.17 43.97 -30.87
N TRP A 440 -17.36 42.96 -30.53
CA TRP A 440 -16.83 41.97 -31.46
C TRP A 440 -17.91 41.03 -32.03
N GLU A 441 -18.99 40.81 -31.27
CA GLU A 441 -20.15 39.99 -31.65
C GLU A 441 -21.24 40.82 -32.36
N SER A 442 -21.08 42.14 -32.40
CA SER A 442 -22.06 43.03 -33.01
C SER A 442 -22.19 42.75 -34.50
N ASN A 443 -23.43 42.50 -34.94
CA ASN A 443 -23.75 42.21 -36.32
C ASN A 443 -23.82 43.49 -37.15
N ILE A 444 -22.94 43.59 -38.14
CA ILE A 444 -22.78 44.74 -39.02
C ILE A 444 -22.94 44.20 -40.45
N PHE A 445 -24.08 44.52 -41.07
CA PHE A 445 -24.43 44.11 -42.45
C PHE A 445 -24.40 42.60 -42.71
N GLY A 446 -24.84 41.78 -41.74
CA GLY A 446 -24.99 40.33 -41.91
C GLY A 446 -23.74 39.52 -41.58
N LYS A 447 -22.68 40.15 -41.08
CA LYS A 447 -21.49 39.53 -40.50
C LYS A 447 -21.15 40.17 -39.16
N THR A 448 -20.45 39.46 -38.28
CA THR A 448 -19.96 40.08 -37.04
C THR A 448 -18.78 41.01 -37.35
N LEU A 449 -18.54 42.00 -36.48
CA LEU A 449 -17.34 42.84 -36.56
C LEU A 449 -16.07 41.98 -36.51
N SER A 450 -16.07 40.90 -35.72
CA SER A 450 -14.99 39.91 -35.66
C SER A 450 -14.70 39.27 -37.01
N ASP A 451 -15.73 38.90 -37.77
CA ASP A 451 -15.57 38.27 -39.08
C ASP A 451 -15.00 39.26 -40.10
N LEU A 452 -15.48 40.50 -40.09
CA LEU A 452 -14.97 41.56 -40.97
C LEU A 452 -13.49 41.89 -40.70
N VAL A 453 -13.10 41.95 -39.42
CA VAL A 453 -11.69 42.17 -39.03
C VAL A 453 -10.84 40.95 -39.35
N LYS A 454 -11.32 39.73 -39.11
CA LYS A 454 -10.61 38.49 -39.48
C LYS A 454 -10.39 38.39 -40.99
N GLU A 455 -11.37 38.74 -41.81
CA GLU A 455 -11.21 38.80 -43.27
C GLU A 455 -10.17 39.86 -43.69
N GLY A 456 -10.22 41.05 -43.07
CA GLY A 456 -9.21 42.10 -43.28
C GLY A 456 -7.79 41.69 -42.86
N MET A 457 -7.66 40.93 -41.78
CA MET A 457 -6.39 40.38 -41.31
C MET A 457 -5.90 39.24 -42.20
N GLN A 458 -6.74 38.27 -42.57
CA GLN A 458 -6.37 37.13 -43.43
C GLN A 458 -5.80 37.59 -44.77
N ASN A 459 -6.37 38.64 -45.36
CA ASN A 459 -5.86 39.22 -46.60
C ASN A 459 -4.47 39.86 -46.46
N LYS A 460 -4.10 40.34 -45.26
CA LYS A 460 -2.77 40.92 -44.95
C LYS A 460 -1.76 39.91 -44.40
N ILE A 461 -2.23 38.78 -43.88
CA ILE A 461 -1.39 37.66 -43.41
C ILE A 461 -0.74 36.91 -44.59
N GLY A 462 -1.16 37.21 -45.83
CA GLY A 462 -0.55 36.71 -47.06
C GLY A 462 0.98 36.80 -47.02
N ALA A 463 1.63 35.68 -47.32
CA ALA A 463 3.08 35.51 -47.23
C ALA A 463 3.83 36.69 -47.85
N ILE A 464 4.89 37.17 -47.18
CA ILE A 464 5.83 38.13 -47.74
C ILE A 464 6.23 37.63 -49.14
N PRO A 465 5.99 38.39 -50.22
CA PRO A 465 6.29 37.96 -51.57
C PRO A 465 7.72 37.39 -51.68
N GLU A 466 7.89 36.29 -52.40
CA GLU A 466 9.15 35.53 -52.43
C GLU A 466 10.35 36.41 -52.83
N ASN A 467 10.15 37.32 -53.79
CA ASN A 467 11.15 38.32 -54.19
C ASN A 467 11.55 39.28 -53.06
N LEU A 468 10.62 39.69 -52.21
CA LEU A 468 10.88 40.57 -51.06
C LEU A 468 11.55 39.79 -49.94
N SER A 469 11.14 38.54 -49.71
CA SER A 469 11.75 37.61 -48.76
C SER A 469 13.24 37.36 -49.07
N HIS A 470 13.59 37.14 -50.34
CA HIS A 470 14.99 36.99 -50.76
C HIS A 470 15.81 38.26 -50.52
N LYS A 471 15.29 39.43 -50.90
CA LYS A 471 15.99 40.72 -50.67
C LYS A 471 16.21 40.97 -49.17
N LEU A 472 15.21 40.66 -48.34
CA LEU A 472 15.28 40.84 -46.89
C LEU A 472 16.31 39.89 -46.28
N ARG A 473 16.32 38.62 -46.70
CA ARG A 473 17.35 37.64 -46.30
C ARG A 473 18.76 38.09 -46.70
N ASP A 474 18.98 38.44 -47.95
CA ASP A 474 20.31 38.82 -48.46
C ASP A 474 20.83 40.10 -47.79
N THR A 475 19.92 41.03 -47.46
CA THR A 475 20.26 42.26 -46.70
C THR A 475 20.67 41.93 -45.28
N LEU A 476 19.91 41.07 -44.58
CA LEU A 476 20.26 40.61 -43.24
C LEU A 476 21.58 39.84 -43.23
N GLU A 477 21.81 38.97 -44.21
CA GLU A 477 23.06 38.21 -44.33
C GLU A 477 24.27 39.13 -44.52
N ARG A 478 24.15 40.19 -45.33
CA ARG A 478 25.21 41.20 -45.45
C ARG A 478 25.46 41.92 -44.13
N VAL A 479 24.41 42.31 -43.41
CA VAL A 479 24.55 43.09 -42.16
C VAL A 479 25.15 42.28 -41.03
N VAL A 480 24.83 40.99 -40.95
CA VAL A 480 25.41 40.08 -39.97
C VAL A 480 26.89 39.80 -40.28
N ASN A 481 27.27 39.72 -41.57
CA ASN A 481 28.65 39.44 -41.98
C ASN A 481 29.55 40.69 -42.04
N ASP A 482 29.01 41.83 -42.45
CA ASP A 482 29.74 43.10 -42.56
C ASP A 482 29.60 43.87 -41.24
N SER A 483 30.57 43.70 -40.35
CA SER A 483 30.63 44.38 -39.06
C SER A 483 30.70 45.91 -39.25
N GLY A 484 29.55 46.60 -39.17
CA GLY A 484 29.48 48.06 -38.99
C GLY A 484 28.56 48.88 -39.90
N GLY A 485 27.60 48.30 -40.62
CA GLY A 485 26.67 49.05 -41.48
C GLY A 485 25.24 49.18 -40.91
N GLY A 486 24.68 50.39 -40.91
CA GLY A 486 23.23 50.59 -40.74
C GLY A 486 22.46 50.18 -42.00
N ILE A 487 21.22 49.70 -41.85
CA ILE A 487 20.36 49.32 -42.98
C ILE A 487 19.39 50.47 -43.30
N ILE A 488 19.29 50.83 -44.57
CA ILE A 488 18.22 51.71 -45.07
C ILE A 488 17.39 50.91 -46.07
N PHE A 489 16.13 50.66 -45.73
CA PHE A 489 15.16 50.13 -46.67
C PHE A 489 14.47 51.29 -47.39
N ILE A 490 14.63 51.36 -48.72
CA ILE A 490 13.86 52.27 -49.58
C ILE A 490 12.75 51.45 -50.21
N ILE A 491 11.52 51.68 -49.77
CA ILE A 491 10.31 51.11 -50.37
C ILE A 491 9.87 52.10 -51.46
N ILE A 492 9.72 51.61 -52.70
CA ILE A 492 9.33 52.41 -53.88
C ILE A 492 7.88 52.12 -54.23
#